data_AF-A0AA87NNR5-F1
#
_entry.id   AF-A0AA87NNR5-F1
#
_cell.length_a   1.000
_cell.length_b   1.000
_cell.length_c   1.000
_cell.angle_alpha   90.00
_cell.angle_beta   90.00
_cell.angle_gamma   90.00
#
_symmetry.space_group_name_H-M   'P 1'
#
loop_
_entity.id
_entity.type
_entity.pdbx_description
1 polymer ?
#
loop_
_entity_poly.entity_id
_entity_poly.type
_entity_poly.pdbx_seq_one_letter_code
_entity_poly.pdbx_strand_id
1 'polypeptide(L)'
;MLVEDIIDIEKKNSLIYYREEFEATAVYNILEREQKGKIDFLIEVNPIGQKQLFVQLIDKPDYPILPIRLALKEKIQHLIDSAALPL
;
A
#
# COMPACT_ATOMS: atom_id res chain seq x y z
N MET A 1 -9.65 -11.38 -6.86
CA MET A 1 -8.37 -10.61 -6.86
C MET A 1 -7.78 -10.75 -5.46
N LEU A 2 -6.48 -10.94 -5.29
CA LEU A 2 -5.90 -11.24 -3.95
C LEU A 2 -6.05 -10.07 -2.97
N VAL A 3 -5.85 -8.84 -3.46
CA VAL A 3 -6.18 -7.60 -2.77
C VAL A 3 -7.40 -7.02 -3.49
N GLU A 4 -8.52 -6.90 -2.79
CA GLU A 4 -9.74 -6.34 -3.36
C GLU A 4 -9.74 -4.82 -3.27
N ASP A 5 -9.34 -4.26 -2.13
CA ASP A 5 -9.34 -2.83 -1.90
C ASP A 5 -8.28 -2.36 -0.89
N ILE A 6 -8.04 -1.05 -0.87
CA ILE A 6 -7.23 -0.37 0.15
C ILE A 6 -8.05 0.82 0.64
N ILE A 7 -8.46 0.75 1.89
CA ILE A 7 -9.39 1.69 2.54
C ILE A 7 -8.70 2.38 3.72
N ASP A 8 -9.35 3.42 4.25
CA ASP A 8 -8.87 4.17 5.42
C ASP A 8 -7.42 4.65 5.24
N ILE A 9 -7.10 5.13 4.03
CA ILE A 9 -5.77 5.63 3.71
C ILE A 9 -5.57 6.98 4.40
N GLU A 10 -4.56 7.07 5.26
CA GLU A 10 -4.17 8.29 5.93
C GLU A 10 -2.70 8.60 5.64
N LYS A 11 -2.42 9.86 5.27
CA LYS A 11 -1.05 10.33 5.08
C LYS A 11 -0.44 10.68 6.43
N LYS A 12 0.73 10.11 6.72
CA LYS A 12 1.48 10.40 7.94
C LYS A 12 2.16 11.76 7.82
N ASN A 13 2.15 12.52 8.92
CA ASN A 13 2.92 13.76 9.03
C ASN A 13 4.42 13.42 9.08
N SER A 14 5.13 13.63 7.96
CA SER A 14 6.57 13.44 7.85
C SER A 14 7.27 14.76 7.51
N LEU A 15 8.49 14.95 8.03
CA LEU A 15 9.34 16.10 7.75
C LEU A 15 10.26 15.89 6.54
N ILE A 16 10.13 14.76 5.84
CA ILE A 16 10.99 14.36 4.73
C ILE A 16 10.30 14.69 3.41
N TYR A 17 10.68 15.80 2.77
CA TYR A 17 9.98 16.35 1.59
C TYR A 17 9.94 15.44 0.35
N TYR A 18 10.89 14.53 0.18
CA TYR A 18 10.95 13.63 -0.98
C TYR A 18 10.30 12.27 -0.69
N ARG A 19 9.62 12.14 0.45
CA ARG A 19 8.99 10.91 0.91
C ARG A 19 7.59 11.18 1.43
N GLU A 20 6.63 10.42 0.93
CA GLU A 20 5.26 10.40 1.44
C GLU A 20 5.01 9.05 2.10
N GLU A 21 4.55 9.07 3.35
CA GLU A 21 4.28 7.87 4.15
C GLU A 21 2.78 7.77 4.42
N PHE A 22 2.23 6.58 4.34
CA PHE A 22 0.81 6.32 4.50
C PHE A 22 0.59 5.10 5.39
N GLU A 23 -0.47 5.15 6.18
CA GLU A 23 -1.10 3.98 6.79
C GLU A 23 -2.44 3.71 6.11
N ALA A 24 -2.82 2.44 6.03
CA ALA A 24 -4.09 2.04 5.45
C ALA A 24 -4.53 0.66 5.94
N THR A 25 -5.77 0.30 5.62
CA THR A 25 -6.29 -1.06 5.78
C THR A 25 -6.44 -1.71 4.41
N ALA A 26 -5.74 -2.83 4.19
CA ALA A 26 -5.94 -3.64 3.00
C ALA A 26 -7.08 -4.63 3.20
N VAL A 27 -7.95 -4.75 2.20
CA VAL A 27 -9.02 -5.74 2.12
C VAL A 27 -8.55 -6.86 1.18
N TYR A 28 -8.31 -8.04 1.74
CA TYR A 28 -7.85 -9.22 1.03
C TYR A 28 -9.01 -10.18 0.77
N ASN A 29 -8.97 -10.89 -0.35
CA ASN A 29 -9.81 -12.05 -0.59
C ASN A 29 -8.93 -13.28 -0.75
N ILE A 30 -8.80 -14.03 0.34
CA ILE A 30 -7.93 -15.19 0.46
C ILE A 30 -8.81 -16.39 0.75
N LEU A 31 -8.75 -17.41 -0.12
CA LEU A 31 -9.55 -18.63 -0.01
C LEU A 31 -11.06 -18.32 0.12
N GLU A 32 -11.55 -17.37 -0.69
CA GLU A 32 -12.94 -16.91 -0.72
C GLU A 32 -13.43 -16.29 0.60
N ARG A 33 -12.49 -15.81 1.42
CA ARG A 33 -12.79 -15.09 2.67
C ARG A 33 -12.21 -13.69 2.62
N GLU A 34 -13.06 -12.71 2.93
CA GLU A 34 -12.62 -11.36 3.19
C GLU A 34 -11.81 -11.32 4.48
N GLN A 35 -10.61 -10.74 4.42
CA GLN A 35 -9.75 -10.48 5.56
C GLN A 35 -9.25 -9.04 5.48
N LYS A 36 -9.13 -8.40 6.64
CA LYS A 36 -8.58 -7.03 6.73
C LYS A 36 -7.26 -7.08 7.48
N GLY A 37 -6.30 -6.27 7.03
CA GLY A 37 -5.02 -6.13 7.72
C GLY A 37 -4.41 -4.76 7.50
N LYS A 38 -3.79 -4.22 8.55
CA LYS A 38 -3.07 -2.96 8.48
C LYS A 38 -1.83 -3.09 7.60
N ILE A 39 -1.63 -2.07 6.77
CA ILE A 39 -0.43 -1.91 5.96
C ILE A 39 0.13 -0.50 6.15
N ASP A 40 1.44 -0.40 6.00
CA ASP A 40 2.12 0.87 5.77
C ASP A 40 2.69 0.84 4.36
N PHE A 41 2.63 1.98 3.67
CA PHE A 41 3.35 2.14 2.41
C PHE A 41 3.95 3.53 2.31
N LEU A 42 5.04 3.63 1.55
CA LEU A 42 5.67 4.92 1.28
C LEU A 42 6.06 5.04 -0.19
N ILE A 43 5.99 6.27 -0.67
CA ILE A 43 6.42 6.69 -1.99
C ILE A 43 7.64 7.57 -1.78
N GLU A 44 8.79 7.14 -2.30
CA GLU A 44 10.03 7.90 -2.22
C GLU A 44 10.44 8.36 -3.62
N VAL A 45 10.80 9.63 -3.75
CA VAL A 45 11.40 10.18 -4.96
C VAL A 45 12.92 10.12 -4.81
N ASN A 46 13.58 9.34 -5.65
CA ASN A 46 15.03 9.23 -5.63
C ASN A 46 15.71 10.48 -6.26
N PRO A 47 17.05 10.63 -6.14
CA PRO A 47 17.76 11.81 -6.65
C PRO A 47 17.64 12.08 -8.15
N ILE A 48 17.23 11.09 -8.94
CA ILE A 48 17.00 11.23 -10.39
C ILE A 48 15.51 11.41 -10.73
N GLY A 49 14.66 11.64 -9.73
CA GLY A 49 13.23 11.93 -9.89
C GLY A 49 12.33 10.71 -10.07
N GLN A 50 12.84 9.49 -9.93
CA GLN A 50 12.03 8.28 -10.04
C GLN A 50 11.30 7.99 -8.73
N LYS A 51 10.00 7.68 -8.82
CA LYS A 51 9.18 7.23 -7.69
C LYS A 51 9.46 5.76 -7.39
N GLN A 52 9.67 5.44 -6.12
CA GLN A 52 9.83 4.08 -5.61
C GLN A 52 8.74 3.79 -4.58
N LEU A 53 8.04 2.68 -4.77
CA LEU A 53 6.97 2.22 -3.89
C LEU A 53 7.46 1.09 -2.97
N PHE A 54 7.33 1.32 -1.67
CA PHE A 54 7.59 0.33 -0.63
C PHE A 54 6.30 0.02 0.13
N VAL A 55 6.11 -1.25 0.49
CA VAL A 55 4.91 -1.74 1.18
C VAL A 55 5.34 -2.66 2.31
N GLN A 56 4.80 -2.40 3.49
CA GLN A 56 4.99 -3.19 4.70
C GLN A 56 3.63 -3.69 5.18
N LEU A 57 3.54 -5.00 5.43
CA LEU A 57 2.39 -5.60 6.09
C LEU A 57 2.60 -5.47 7.59
N ILE A 58 1.74 -4.71 8.26
CA ILE A 58 1.75 -4.59 9.73
C ILE A 58 1.08 -5.83 10.30
N ASP A 59 -0.13 -6.12 9.82
CA ASP A 59 -0.81 -7.37 10.10
C ASP A 59 -0.46 -8.38 9.00
N LYS A 60 0.10 -9.52 9.40
CA LYS A 60 0.48 -10.59 8.46
C LYS A 60 -0.69 -11.56 8.29
N PRO A 61 -1.33 -11.63 7.11
CA PRO A 61 -2.33 -12.64 6.85
C PRO A 61 -1.70 -14.03 6.79
N ASP A 62 -2.51 -15.06 7.09
CA ASP A 62 -2.10 -16.47 7.01
C ASP A 62 -2.09 -16.96 5.56
N TYR A 63 -1.14 -16.42 4.78
CA TYR A 63 -0.97 -16.68 3.35
C TYR A 63 0.45 -16.29 2.92
N PRO A 64 1.00 -16.85 1.82
CA PRO A 64 2.32 -16.44 1.31
C PRO A 64 2.44 -14.93 1.09
N ILE A 65 3.47 -14.31 1.69
CA ILE A 65 3.63 -12.84 1.70
C ILE A 65 3.97 -12.27 0.32
N LEU A 66 4.79 -12.97 -0.46
CA LEU A 66 5.26 -12.48 -1.76
C LEU A 66 4.11 -12.12 -2.72
N PRO A 67 3.12 -13.00 -2.99
CA PRO A 67 2.00 -12.65 -3.87
C PRO A 67 1.15 -11.50 -3.32
N ILE A 68 0.98 -11.41 -2.00
CA ILE A 68 0.25 -10.29 -1.38
C ILE A 68 0.99 -8.98 -1.61
N ARG A 69 2.31 -8.96 -1.41
CA ARG A 69 3.12 -7.76 -1.63
C ARG A 69 3.07 -7.29 -3.09
N LEU A 70 3.07 -8.21 -4.06
CA LEU A 70 2.94 -7.87 -5.48
C LEU A 70 1.56 -7.28 -5.79
N ALA A 71 0.48 -7.93 -5.33
CA ALA A 71 -0.88 -7.45 -5.52
C ALA A 71 -1.14 -6.08 -4.84
N LEU A 72 -0.59 -5.88 -3.63
CA LEU A 72 -0.66 -4.58 -2.95
C LEU A 72 0.06 -3.50 -3.75
N LYS A 73 1.26 -3.78 -4.27
CA LYS A 73 2.01 -2.81 -5.08
C LYS A 73 1.25 -2.42 -6.35
N GLU A 74 0.65 -3.39 -7.03
CA GLU A 74 -0.17 -3.14 -8.22
C GLU A 74 -1.37 -2.24 -7.88
N LYS A 75 -2.12 -2.58 -6.82
CA LYS A 75 -3.28 -1.79 -6.38
C LYS A 75 -2.91 -0.37 -5.95
N ILE A 76 -1.83 -0.20 -5.20
CA ILE A 76 -1.34 1.13 -4.79
C ILE A 76 -0.85 1.93 -6.00
N GLN A 77 -0.17 1.29 -6.96
CA GLN A 77 0.24 1.95 -8.19
C GLN A 77 -0.96 2.51 -8.95
N HIS A 78 -2.06 1.76 -9.04
CA HIS A 78 -3.31 2.28 -9.62
C HIS A 78 -3.89 3.48 -8.86
N LEU A 79 -3.83 3.49 -7.53
CA LEU A 79 -4.25 4.65 -6.73
C LEU A 79 -3.37 5.88 -6.98
N ILE A 80 -2.05 5.69 -7.17
CA ILE A 80 -1.12 6.76 -7.53
C ILE A 80 -1.46 7.31 -8.92
N ASP A 81 -1.63 6.43 -9.90
CA ASP A 81 -1.87 6.81 -11.31
C ASP A 81 -3.23 7.50 -11.49
N SER A 82 -4.22 7.16 -10.65
CA SER A 82 -5.55 7.78 -10.62
C SER A 82 -5.67 9.01 -9.71
N ALA A 83 -4.58 9.42 -9.05
CA ALA A 83 -4.57 10.52 -8.07
C ALA A 83 -5.63 10.37 -6.95
N ALA A 84 -5.85 9.12 -6.50
CA ALA A 84 -6.86 8.77 -5.50
C ALA A 84 -6.30 8.73 -4.06
N LEU A 85 -5.02 9.06 -3.86
CA LEU A 85 -4.42 9.15 -2.53
C LEU A 85 -4.76 10.50 -1.85
N PRO A 86 -4.91 10.52 -0.51
CA PRO A 86 -5.11 11.76 0.23
C PRO A 86 -3.89 12.69 0.12
N LEU A 87 -4.14 14.00 0.14
CA LEU A 87 -3.12 15.06 0.07
C LEU A 87 -2.36 15.25 1.39
#